data_AF-F2IF09-F1
#
_entry.id   AF-F2IF09-F1
#
_cell.length_a   1.000
_cell.length_b   1.000
_cell.length_c   1.000
_cell.angle_alpha   90.00
_cell.angle_beta   90.00
_cell.angle_gamma   90.00
#
_symmetry.space_group_name_H-M   'P 1'
#
loop_
_entity.id
_entity.type
_entity.pdbx_description
1 polymer ?
#
loop_
_entity_poly.entity_id
_entity_poly.type
_entity_poly.pdbx_seq_one_letter_code
_entity_poly.pdbx_strand_id
1 'polypeptide(L)'
;MNNGVKNISKWGVIGMLLVAILSPCCFPIFALAASALGLGSFEVFGGWTMWLFQIMVVVSLVGFFISYRKHRCMYPLLIAMPSALLIFYGYHFNDSKYWVYFLYAGMLGLLIATVVDYYRHRLHGRCCETEEEVELHSTITCPNCGHKKDEIMPTDACSYFYECENCKTVLKPLKGDCCVYCSYGTVKCPPIQKGESCC
;
A
#
# COMPACT_ATOMS: atom_id res chain seq x y z
N MET A 1 10.96 19.43 4.52
CA MET A 1 11.33 18.06 4.10
C MET A 1 10.23 17.44 3.21
N ASN A 2 10.01 17.96 1.99
CA ASN A 2 8.87 17.55 1.13
C ASN A 2 9.19 16.51 0.05
N ASN A 3 10.44 16.04 -0.03
CA ASN A 3 10.88 15.11 -1.09
C ASN A 3 10.69 13.63 -0.74
N GLY A 4 10.40 13.29 0.51
CA GLY A 4 10.21 11.90 0.95
C GLY A 4 8.82 11.35 0.60
N VAL A 5 7.76 12.10 0.93
CA VAL A 5 6.36 11.66 0.79
C VAL A 5 5.94 11.56 -0.68
N LYS A 6 6.39 12.50 -1.54
CA LYS A 6 6.14 12.45 -3.00
C LYS A 6 6.76 11.24 -3.69
N ASN A 7 7.83 10.67 -3.12
CA ASN A 7 8.49 9.51 -3.70
C ASN A 7 7.80 8.20 -3.31
N ILE A 8 7.25 8.10 -2.10
CA ILE A 8 6.63 6.86 -1.58
C ILE A 8 5.38 6.47 -2.38
N SER A 9 4.50 7.43 -2.69
CA SER A 9 3.33 7.20 -3.57
C SER A 9 3.75 6.87 -5.01
N LYS A 10 4.89 7.39 -5.47
CA LYS A 10 5.48 7.07 -6.77
C LYS A 10 5.92 5.61 -6.84
N TRP A 11 6.57 5.09 -5.79
CA TRP A 11 6.96 3.68 -5.70
C TRP A 11 5.75 2.74 -5.58
N GLY A 12 4.68 3.19 -4.92
CA GLY A 12 3.40 2.46 -4.86
C GLY A 12 2.73 2.30 -6.22
N VAL A 13 2.63 3.39 -7.00
CA VAL A 13 2.06 3.37 -8.35
C VAL A 13 2.92 2.54 -9.31
N ILE A 14 4.26 2.66 -9.23
CA ILE A 14 5.19 1.84 -10.01
C ILE A 14 5.06 0.36 -9.63
N GLY A 15 4.85 0.05 -8.35
CA GLY A 15 4.60 -1.30 -7.84
C GLY A 15 3.31 -1.92 -8.38
N MET A 16 2.20 -1.17 -8.38
CA MET A 16 0.93 -1.64 -8.98
C MET A 16 1.03 -1.82 -10.50
N LEU A 17 1.76 -0.93 -11.18
CA LEU A 17 2.00 -1.03 -12.62
C LEU A 17 2.87 -2.25 -12.97
N LEU A 18 3.92 -2.51 -12.18
CA LEU A 18 4.77 -3.70 -12.32
C LEU A 18 3.99 -4.98 -12.03
N VAL A 19 3.16 -5.00 -11.00
CA VAL A 19 2.29 -6.16 -10.70
C VAL A 19 1.28 -6.41 -11.81
N ALA A 20 0.73 -5.36 -12.45
CA ALA A 20 -0.17 -5.51 -13.59
C ALA A 20 0.54 -6.06 -14.84
N ILE A 21 1.78 -5.63 -15.11
CA ILE A 21 2.59 -6.10 -16.24
C ILE A 21 3.08 -7.53 -16.02
N LEU A 22 3.42 -7.87 -14.78
CA LEU A 22 3.92 -9.18 -14.37
C LEU A 22 2.81 -10.08 -13.81
N SER A 23 1.54 -9.76 -14.03
CA SER A 23 0.46 -10.63 -13.56
C SER A 23 0.27 -11.80 -14.54
N PRO A 24 0.16 -13.06 -14.06
CA PRO A 24 -0.08 -14.23 -14.90
C PRO A 24 -1.32 -14.12 -15.79
N CYS A 25 -2.30 -13.27 -15.42
CA CYS A 25 -3.50 -13.04 -16.23
C CYS A 25 -3.32 -12.08 -17.41
N CYS A 26 -2.27 -11.26 -17.41
CA CYS A 26 -1.97 -10.29 -18.45
C CYS A 26 -0.88 -10.79 -19.41
N PHE A 27 -0.13 -11.82 -19.02
CA PHE A 27 0.85 -12.49 -19.87
C PHE A 27 0.27 -12.96 -21.23
N PRO A 28 -0.97 -13.48 -21.33
CA PRO A 28 -1.60 -13.79 -22.62
C PRO A 28 -1.87 -12.56 -23.50
N ILE A 29 -2.20 -11.42 -22.89
CA ILE A 29 -2.45 -10.14 -23.59
C ILE A 29 -1.13 -9.52 -24.04
N PHE A 30 -0.09 -9.60 -23.21
CA PHE A 30 1.27 -9.23 -23.59
C PHE A 30 1.82 -10.12 -24.70
N ALA A 31 1.58 -11.43 -24.63
CA ALA A 31 1.93 -12.37 -25.70
C ALA A 31 1.17 -12.04 -27.00
N LEU A 32 -0.11 -11.67 -26.91
CA LEU A 32 -0.92 -11.23 -28.06
C LEU A 32 -0.41 -9.91 -28.65
N ALA A 33 -0.04 -8.94 -27.80
CA ALA A 33 0.51 -7.65 -28.21
C ALA A 33 1.92 -7.78 -28.82
N ALA A 34 2.79 -8.61 -28.23
CA ALA A 34 4.10 -8.92 -28.78
C ALA A 34 3.99 -9.69 -30.10
N SER A 35 3.02 -10.60 -30.21
CA SER A 35 2.70 -11.29 -31.47
C SER A 35 2.20 -10.31 -32.55
N ALA A 36 1.36 -9.34 -32.17
CA ALA A 36 0.86 -8.30 -33.08
C ALA A 36 1.96 -7.32 -33.54
N LEU A 37 2.98 -7.10 -32.72
CA LEU A 37 4.17 -6.31 -33.06
C LEU A 37 5.22 -7.11 -33.88
N GLY A 38 4.90 -8.34 -34.30
CA GLY A 38 5.79 -9.15 -35.12
C GLY A 38 6.97 -9.76 -34.36
N LEU A 39 6.98 -9.71 -33.03
CA LEU A 39 7.90 -10.49 -32.17
C LEU A 39 7.45 -11.96 -32.07
N GLY A 40 6.88 -12.47 -33.16
CA GLY A 40 6.43 -13.85 -33.32
C GLY A 40 7.63 -14.78 -33.49
N SER A 41 8.32 -15.07 -32.40
CA SER A 41 9.14 -16.28 -32.32
C SER A 41 9.00 -16.90 -30.95
N PHE A 42 8.05 -17.83 -30.92
CA PHE A 42 7.73 -18.78 -29.85
C PHE A 42 8.91 -19.76 -29.53
N GLU A 43 10.15 -19.46 -29.97
CA GLU A 43 11.38 -20.19 -29.63
C GLU A 43 12.33 -19.40 -28.71
N VAL A 44 12.11 -18.10 -28.49
CA VAL A 44 12.87 -17.31 -27.49
C VAL A 44 12.51 -17.74 -26.05
N PHE A 45 11.43 -18.50 -25.91
CA PHE A 45 10.94 -19.05 -24.66
C PHE A 45 11.48 -20.46 -24.36
N GLY A 46 12.77 -20.72 -24.59
CA GLY A 46 13.44 -21.94 -24.12
C GLY A 46 13.23 -22.20 -22.61
N GLY A 47 13.68 -23.35 -22.10
CA GLY A 47 13.37 -23.84 -20.73
C GLY A 47 13.60 -22.86 -19.56
N TRP A 48 14.31 -21.75 -19.78
CA TRP A 48 14.48 -20.61 -18.87
C TRP A 48 13.18 -19.90 -18.49
N THR A 49 12.16 -19.93 -19.33
CA THR A 49 10.89 -19.23 -19.07
C THR A 49 10.09 -19.84 -17.95
N MET A 50 10.33 -21.11 -17.71
CA MET A 50 9.72 -21.86 -16.63
C MET A 50 10.25 -21.37 -15.27
N TRP A 51 11.54 -21.04 -15.20
CA TRP A 51 12.15 -20.39 -14.03
C TRP A 51 11.58 -18.98 -13.81
N LEU A 52 11.38 -18.22 -14.89
CA LEU A 52 10.79 -16.89 -14.82
C LEU A 52 9.37 -16.91 -14.23
N PHE A 53 8.55 -17.86 -14.66
CA PHE A 53 7.20 -18.05 -14.13
C PHE A 53 7.21 -18.42 -12.64
N GLN A 54 8.12 -19.30 -12.22
CA GLN A 54 8.29 -19.66 -10.81
C GLN A 54 8.72 -18.47 -9.94
N ILE A 55 9.65 -17.65 -10.42
CA ILE A 55 10.10 -16.43 -9.71
C ILE A 55 8.91 -15.48 -9.47
N MET A 56 8.06 -15.28 -10.47
CA MET A 56 6.88 -14.41 -10.37
C MET A 56 5.85 -14.94 -9.35
N VAL A 57 5.67 -16.25 -9.25
CA VAL A 57 4.81 -16.89 -8.24
C VAL A 57 5.40 -16.69 -6.84
N VAL A 58 6.72 -16.85 -6.68
CA VAL A 58 7.40 -16.59 -5.39
C VAL A 58 7.29 -15.12 -4.98
N VAL A 59 7.53 -14.19 -5.90
CA VAL A 59 7.36 -12.75 -5.64
C VAL A 59 5.92 -12.44 -5.21
N SER A 60 4.93 -13.07 -5.85
CA SER A 60 3.51 -12.91 -5.48
C SER A 60 3.23 -13.43 -4.06
N LEU A 61 3.78 -14.59 -3.69
CA LEU A 61 3.67 -15.13 -2.32
C LEU A 61 4.32 -14.21 -1.28
N VAL A 62 5.50 -13.65 -1.59
CA VAL A 62 6.17 -12.67 -0.72
C VAL A 62 5.30 -11.43 -0.55
N GLY A 63 4.66 -10.95 -1.62
CA GLY A 63 3.68 -9.85 -1.56
C GLY A 63 2.51 -10.16 -0.62
N PHE A 64 1.87 -11.33 -0.75
CA PHE A 64 0.80 -11.76 0.15
C PHE A 64 1.30 -11.95 1.60
N PHE A 65 2.54 -12.39 1.80
CA PHE A 65 3.13 -12.54 3.14
C PHE A 65 3.42 -11.20 3.80
N ILE A 66 3.90 -10.20 3.04
CA ILE A 66 4.06 -8.82 3.53
C ILE A 66 2.69 -8.22 3.85
N SER A 67 1.69 -8.41 2.98
CA SER A 67 0.29 -8.01 3.23
C SER A 67 -0.26 -8.64 4.52
N TYR A 68 -0.01 -9.94 4.73
CA TYR A 68 -0.36 -10.65 5.96
C TYR A 68 0.32 -10.08 7.21
N ARG A 69 1.62 -9.80 7.14
CA ARG A 69 2.35 -9.20 8.28
C ARG A 69 1.84 -7.81 8.64
N LYS A 70 1.44 -7.00 7.64
CA LYS A 70 0.97 -5.63 7.86
C LYS A 70 -0.45 -5.58 8.42
N HIS A 71 -1.36 -6.42 7.92
CA HIS A 71 -2.80 -6.32 8.24
C HIS A 71 -3.35 -7.50 9.07
N ARG A 72 -2.51 -8.45 9.53
CA ARG A 72 -2.84 -9.62 10.38
C ARG A 72 -3.97 -10.53 9.84
N CYS A 73 -4.39 -10.38 8.57
CA CYS A 73 -5.52 -11.10 7.99
C CYS A 73 -5.07 -12.28 7.10
N MET A 74 -5.40 -13.51 7.50
CA MET A 74 -4.78 -14.73 6.94
C MET A 74 -5.42 -15.30 5.65
N TYR A 75 -6.66 -14.91 5.31
CA TYR A 75 -7.40 -15.54 4.20
C TYR A 75 -6.75 -15.46 2.80
N PRO A 76 -6.26 -14.32 2.27
CA PRO A 76 -5.67 -14.29 0.93
C PRO A 76 -4.38 -15.12 0.85
N LEU A 77 -3.59 -15.15 1.93
CA LEU A 77 -2.41 -16.00 2.05
C LEU A 77 -2.77 -17.50 2.04
N LEU A 78 -3.87 -17.88 2.71
CA LEU A 78 -4.38 -19.26 2.74
C LEU A 78 -4.85 -19.76 1.39
N ILE A 79 -5.29 -18.87 0.48
CA ILE A 79 -5.66 -19.22 -0.89
C ILE A 79 -4.41 -19.26 -1.78
N ALA A 80 -3.50 -18.30 -1.63
CA ALA A 80 -2.31 -18.19 -2.46
C ALA A 80 -1.30 -19.34 -2.27
N MET A 81 -1.07 -19.76 -1.02
CA MET A 81 -0.14 -20.87 -0.71
C MET A 81 -0.49 -22.20 -1.42
N PRO A 82 -1.71 -22.75 -1.34
CA PRO A 82 -2.05 -23.98 -2.04
C PRO A 82 -2.06 -23.79 -3.56
N SER A 83 -2.44 -22.62 -4.08
CA SER A 83 -2.37 -22.33 -5.52
C SER A 83 -0.93 -22.35 -6.05
N ALA A 84 0.02 -21.77 -5.32
CA ALA A 84 1.43 -21.78 -5.70
C ALA A 84 2.05 -23.19 -5.61
N LEU A 85 1.69 -23.97 -4.59
CA LEU A 85 2.12 -25.36 -4.48
C LEU A 85 1.58 -26.22 -5.62
N LEU A 86 0.34 -25.98 -6.07
CA LEU A 86 -0.26 -26.69 -7.20
C LEU A 86 0.50 -26.42 -8.51
N ILE A 87 0.91 -25.17 -8.73
CA ILE A 87 1.74 -24.77 -9.87
C ILE A 87 3.10 -25.48 -9.81
N PHE A 88 3.77 -25.44 -8.66
CA PHE A 88 5.07 -26.07 -8.48
C PHE A 88 5.01 -27.59 -8.66
N TYR A 89 3.95 -28.22 -8.13
CA TYR A 89 3.72 -29.66 -8.26
C TYR A 89 3.44 -30.08 -9.71
N GLY A 90 2.51 -29.38 -10.38
CA GLY A 90 2.19 -29.65 -11.78
C GLY A 90 3.43 -29.52 -12.67
N TYR A 91 4.33 -28.61 -12.33
CA TYR A 91 5.57 -28.37 -13.03
C TYR A 91 6.63 -29.47 -12.85
N HIS A 92 6.93 -29.82 -11.60
CA HIS A 92 8.12 -30.63 -11.30
C HIS A 92 7.84 -32.14 -11.24
N PHE A 93 6.60 -32.53 -10.99
CA PHE A 93 6.25 -33.94 -10.71
C PHE A 93 5.39 -34.58 -11.80
N ASN A 94 4.84 -33.81 -12.74
CA ASN A 94 3.89 -34.32 -13.72
C ASN A 94 4.39 -34.10 -15.16
N ASP A 95 5.08 -35.10 -15.71
CA ASP A 95 5.50 -35.11 -17.14
C ASP A 95 4.33 -35.36 -18.11
N SER A 96 3.13 -35.59 -17.57
CA SER A 96 1.94 -35.88 -18.36
C SER A 96 1.33 -34.62 -18.98
N LYS A 97 0.60 -34.79 -20.09
CA LYS A 97 -0.13 -33.73 -20.81
C LYS A 97 -1.10 -32.94 -19.92
N TYR A 98 -1.41 -33.44 -18.73
CA TYR A 98 -2.26 -32.80 -17.74
C TYR A 98 -1.60 -31.68 -16.92
N TRP A 99 -0.27 -31.51 -16.96
CA TRP A 99 0.45 -30.48 -16.19
C TRP A 99 -0.09 -29.07 -16.42
N VAL A 100 -0.51 -28.78 -17.66
CA VAL A 100 -1.11 -27.51 -18.07
C VAL A 100 -2.39 -27.20 -17.31
N TYR A 101 -3.23 -28.20 -17.01
CA TYR A 101 -4.48 -27.99 -16.25
C TYR A 101 -4.21 -27.61 -14.80
N PHE A 102 -3.19 -28.20 -14.16
CA PHE A 102 -2.77 -27.82 -12.81
C PHE A 102 -2.23 -26.40 -12.78
N LEU A 103 -1.45 -26.02 -13.79
CA LEU A 103 -0.93 -24.66 -13.92
C LEU A 103 -2.08 -23.64 -14.06
N TYR A 104 -3.08 -23.91 -14.93
CA TYR A 104 -4.25 -23.03 -15.07
C TYR A 104 -5.10 -22.95 -13.80
N ALA A 105 -5.34 -24.08 -13.13
CA ALA A 105 -6.07 -24.10 -11.87
C ALA A 105 -5.37 -23.27 -10.78
N GLY A 106 -4.04 -23.38 -10.69
CA GLY A 106 -3.24 -22.58 -9.76
C GLY A 106 -3.26 -21.08 -10.08
N MET A 107 -3.17 -20.69 -11.35
CA MET A 107 -3.28 -19.27 -11.74
C MET A 107 -4.66 -18.69 -11.44
N LEU A 108 -5.72 -19.46 -11.68
CA LEU A 108 -7.08 -19.06 -11.32
C LEU A 108 -7.23 -18.87 -9.81
N GLY A 109 -6.61 -19.74 -9.01
CA GLY A 109 -6.57 -19.59 -7.55
C GLY A 109 -5.81 -18.34 -7.09
N LEU A 110 -4.69 -18.01 -7.72
CA LEU A 110 -3.95 -16.75 -7.45
C LEU A 110 -4.79 -15.52 -7.84
N LEU A 111 -5.52 -15.57 -8.95
CA LEU A 111 -6.45 -14.50 -9.32
C LEU A 111 -7.60 -14.32 -8.35
N ILE A 112 -8.16 -15.41 -7.84
CA ILE A 112 -9.18 -15.31 -6.80
C ILE A 112 -8.57 -14.72 -5.53
N ALA A 113 -7.34 -15.11 -5.17
CA ALA A 113 -6.64 -14.53 -4.02
C ALA A 113 -6.42 -13.02 -4.18
N THR A 114 -6.01 -12.54 -5.36
CA THR A 114 -5.84 -11.09 -5.61
C THR A 114 -7.17 -10.36 -5.63
N VAL A 115 -8.23 -10.94 -6.19
CA VAL A 115 -9.57 -10.35 -6.19
C VAL A 115 -10.12 -10.28 -4.76
N VAL A 116 -9.95 -11.32 -3.96
CA VAL A 116 -10.34 -11.31 -2.54
C VAL A 116 -9.53 -10.27 -1.77
N ASP A 117 -8.22 -10.16 -2.01
CA ASP A 117 -7.37 -9.15 -1.40
C ASP A 117 -7.78 -7.73 -1.83
N TYR A 118 -8.09 -7.50 -3.10
CA TYR A 118 -8.57 -6.24 -3.66
C TYR A 118 -9.94 -5.83 -3.10
N TYR A 119 -10.93 -6.73 -3.14
CA TYR A 119 -12.24 -6.46 -2.55
C TYR A 119 -12.12 -6.25 -1.04
N ARG A 120 -11.25 -7.00 -0.36
CA ARG A 120 -10.98 -6.80 1.06
C ARG A 120 -10.35 -5.44 1.32
N HIS A 121 -9.34 -5.03 0.56
CA HIS A 121 -8.72 -3.71 0.67
C HIS A 121 -9.78 -2.62 0.50
N ARG A 122 -10.66 -2.77 -0.50
CA ARG A 122 -11.79 -1.85 -0.73
C ARG A 122 -12.84 -1.88 0.39
N LEU A 123 -13.13 -3.04 1.00
CA LEU A 123 -14.11 -3.20 2.08
C LEU A 123 -13.56 -2.79 3.46
N HIS A 124 -12.28 -3.07 3.73
CA HIS A 124 -11.55 -2.75 4.97
C HIS A 124 -10.93 -1.36 4.97
N GLY A 125 -11.09 -0.57 3.90
CA GLY A 125 -10.93 0.89 3.93
C GLY A 125 -11.86 1.59 4.95
N ARG A 126 -12.71 0.86 5.69
CA ARG A 126 -13.45 1.35 6.85
C ARG A 126 -13.00 0.80 8.20
N CYS A 127 -12.04 -0.13 8.27
CA CYS A 127 -11.74 -0.77 9.56
C CYS A 127 -10.27 -0.99 9.94
N CYS A 128 -9.23 -0.79 9.10
CA CYS A 128 -7.82 -0.85 9.58
C CYS A 128 -6.79 -0.40 8.51
N GLU A 129 -6.92 0.80 7.94
CA GLU A 129 -5.80 1.46 7.27
C GLU A 129 -5.79 2.93 7.68
N THR A 130 -4.94 3.27 8.66
CA THR A 130 -4.53 4.65 8.91
C THR A 130 -3.44 5.03 7.90
N GLU A 131 -3.81 5.14 6.63
CA GLU A 131 -3.40 6.34 5.91
C GLU A 131 -4.55 7.33 6.08
N GLU A 132 -4.72 7.78 7.32
CA GLU A 132 -5.43 9.02 7.51
C GLU A 132 -4.60 10.07 6.78
N GLU A 133 -5.22 10.72 5.81
CA GLU A 133 -4.74 11.98 5.28
C GLU A 133 -4.73 12.97 6.44
N VAL A 134 -3.66 12.94 7.23
CA VAL A 134 -3.49 13.82 8.38
C VAL A 134 -3.39 15.23 7.82
N GLU A 135 -4.39 16.04 8.08
CA GLU A 135 -4.38 17.43 7.66
C GLU A 135 -3.41 18.18 8.57
N LEU A 136 -2.22 18.46 8.02
CA LEU A 136 -1.16 19.18 8.72
C LEU A 136 -1.36 20.70 8.66
N HIS A 137 -2.22 21.19 7.78
CA HIS A 137 -2.52 22.61 7.69
C HIS A 137 -3.52 22.98 8.77
N SER A 138 -3.14 23.90 9.65
CA SER A 138 -4.10 24.46 10.61
C SER A 138 -3.86 25.94 10.85
N THR A 139 -4.95 26.67 10.99
CA THR A 139 -4.91 28.08 11.32
C THR A 139 -4.89 28.23 12.83
N ILE A 140 -3.77 28.66 13.41
CA ILE A 140 -3.70 29.04 14.82
C ILE A 140 -4.31 30.42 14.98
N THR A 141 -5.27 30.56 15.89
CA THR A 141 -5.83 31.85 16.31
C THR A 141 -5.30 32.25 17.68
N CYS A 142 -4.63 33.39 17.78
CA CYS A 142 -4.13 33.90 19.05
C CYS A 142 -5.29 34.46 19.91
N PRO A 143 -5.49 33.98 21.15
CA PRO A 143 -6.56 34.48 22.03
C PRO A 143 -6.29 35.89 22.56
N ASN A 144 -5.04 36.37 22.55
CA ASN A 144 -4.68 37.67 23.11
C ASN A 144 -4.88 38.84 22.12
N CYS A 145 -4.63 38.62 20.83
CA CYS A 145 -4.71 39.67 19.80
C CYS A 145 -5.63 39.35 18.61
N GLY A 146 -6.21 38.14 18.57
CA GLY A 146 -7.09 37.69 17.48
C GLY A 146 -6.38 37.38 16.15
N HIS A 147 -5.05 37.47 16.11
CA HIS A 147 -4.27 37.18 14.90
C HIS A 147 -4.41 35.70 14.51
N LYS A 148 -4.65 35.46 13.22
CA LYS A 148 -4.77 34.13 12.63
C LYS A 148 -3.60 33.88 11.70
N LYS A 149 -2.98 32.71 11.83
CA LYS A 149 -1.87 32.30 10.97
C LYS A 149 -2.03 30.85 10.56
N ASP A 150 -1.92 30.61 9.26
CA ASP A 150 -1.87 29.26 8.71
C ASP A 150 -0.48 28.67 8.93
N GLU A 151 -0.42 27.57 9.66
CA GLU A 151 0.80 26.89 10.03
C GLU A 151 0.73 25.42 9.65
N ILE A 152 1.88 24.87 9.28
CA ILE A 152 2.03 23.44 9.04
C ILE A 152 2.44 22.78 10.35
N MET A 153 1.57 21.91 10.87
CA MET A 153 1.83 21.15 12.08
C MET A 153 3.05 20.24 11.90
N PRO A 154 3.98 20.23 12.87
CA PRO A 154 5.08 19.28 12.85
C PRO A 154 4.57 17.86 13.09
N THR A 155 5.07 16.91 12.29
CA THR A 155 4.78 15.47 12.46
C THR A 155 5.65 14.80 13.51
N ASP A 156 6.77 15.43 13.87
CA ASP A 156 7.85 14.79 14.61
C ASP A 156 7.80 15.08 16.12
N ALA A 157 6.98 16.05 16.56
CA ALA A 157 6.78 16.40 17.97
C ALA A 157 5.53 17.24 18.22
N CYS A 158 4.98 17.18 19.44
CA CYS A 158 3.87 18.03 19.88
C CYS A 158 4.34 19.46 20.22
N SER A 159 3.83 20.48 19.52
CA SER A 159 4.12 21.89 19.83
C SER A 159 3.38 22.34 21.09
N TYR A 160 4.04 22.29 22.24
CA TYR A 160 3.48 22.75 23.52
C TYR A 160 3.56 24.27 23.69
N PHE A 161 4.56 24.91 23.10
CA PHE A 161 4.74 26.36 23.14
C PHE A 161 4.64 26.92 21.73
N TYR A 162 3.91 28.03 21.57
CA TYR A 162 3.83 28.76 20.31
C TYR A 162 3.92 30.25 20.58
N GLU A 163 4.88 30.92 19.95
CA GLU A 163 5.00 32.38 20.02
C GLU A 163 4.17 33.02 18.91
N CYS A 164 3.23 33.89 19.29
CA CYS A 164 2.45 34.63 18.29
C CYS A 164 3.32 35.68 17.59
N GLU A 165 3.37 35.67 16.26
CA GLU A 165 4.19 36.63 15.50
C GLU A 165 3.77 38.10 15.66
N ASN A 166 2.49 38.36 15.94
CA ASN A 166 1.96 39.71 16.05
C ASN A 166 2.25 40.34 17.43
N CYS A 167 1.90 39.64 18.52
CA CYS A 167 2.03 40.18 19.88
C CYS A 167 3.19 39.58 20.69
N LYS A 168 3.94 38.63 20.11
CA LYS A 168 5.09 37.93 20.72
C LYS A 168 4.79 37.22 22.04
N THR A 169 3.51 36.97 22.32
CA THR A 169 3.12 36.22 23.51
C THR A 169 3.28 34.72 23.26
N VAL A 170 3.89 34.02 24.21
CA VAL A 170 4.00 32.56 24.19
C VAL A 170 2.70 31.95 24.70
N LEU A 171 2.00 31.25 23.81
CA LEU A 171 0.80 30.48 24.09
C LEU A 171 1.16 29.09 24.62
N LYS A 172 0.34 28.60 25.55
CA LYS A 172 0.38 27.23 26.10
C LYS A 172 -0.99 26.58 25.92
N PRO A 173 -1.09 25.26 25.76
CA PRO A 173 -2.38 24.59 25.63
C PRO A 173 -3.27 24.81 26.86
N LEU A 174 -4.58 24.74 26.62
CA LEU A 174 -5.60 24.76 27.67
C LEU A 174 -5.55 23.48 28.49
N LYS A 175 -6.07 23.55 29.72
CA LYS A 175 -6.11 22.40 30.63
C LYS A 175 -6.99 21.29 30.02
N GLY A 176 -6.38 20.15 29.70
CA GLY A 176 -7.04 19.01 29.06
C GLY A 176 -6.64 18.78 27.60
N ASP A 177 -5.96 19.73 26.98
CA ASP A 177 -5.43 19.60 25.61
C ASP A 177 -3.92 19.30 25.62
N CYS A 178 -3.45 18.57 24.61
CA CYS A 178 -2.05 18.11 24.55
C CYS A 178 -1.09 19.09 23.86
N CYS A 179 -1.57 20.00 23.02
CA CYS A 179 -0.74 20.95 22.29
C CYS A 179 -1.52 22.20 21.88
N VAL A 180 -0.79 23.24 21.46
CA VAL A 180 -1.37 24.54 21.06
C VAL A 180 -2.38 24.43 19.91
N TYR A 181 -2.19 23.48 18.99
CA TYR A 181 -3.11 23.25 17.88
C TYR A 181 -4.45 22.65 18.34
N CYS A 182 -4.44 21.81 19.38
CA CYS A 182 -5.67 21.28 19.95
C CYS A 182 -6.54 22.36 20.61
N SER A 183 -5.88 23.34 21.23
CA SER A 183 -6.54 24.44 21.95
C SER A 183 -6.94 25.62 21.06
N TYR A 184 -6.08 25.99 20.10
CA TYR A 184 -6.20 27.24 19.34
C TYR A 184 -6.18 27.06 17.82
N GLY A 185 -5.99 25.83 17.34
CA GLY A 185 -5.98 25.49 15.91
C GLY A 185 -7.37 25.12 15.40
N THR A 186 -7.56 25.25 14.08
CA THR A 186 -8.78 24.79 13.39
C THR A 186 -8.85 23.27 13.29
N VAL A 187 -7.71 22.61 13.16
CA VAL A 187 -7.57 21.17 13.01
C VAL A 187 -6.80 20.62 14.22
N LYS A 188 -7.22 19.45 14.73
CA LYS A 188 -6.59 18.77 15.89
C LYS A 188 -5.21 18.21 15.53
N CYS A 189 -4.38 17.93 16.52
CA CYS A 189 -3.02 17.44 16.25
C CYS A 189 -3.00 16.03 15.62
N PRO A 190 -1.89 15.67 14.93
CA PRO A 190 -1.76 14.38 14.27
C PRO A 190 -2.10 13.14 15.12
N PRO A 191 -1.68 13.00 16.40
CA PRO A 191 -2.04 11.82 17.18
C PRO A 191 -3.54 11.74 17.49
N ILE A 192 -4.21 12.89 17.71
CA ILE A 192 -5.66 12.89 17.93
C ILE A 192 -6.43 12.56 16.66
N GLN A 193 -5.97 13.05 15.50
CA GLN A 193 -6.56 12.66 14.21
C GLN A 193 -6.52 11.12 14.06
N LYS A 194 -5.35 10.52 14.34
CA LYS A 194 -5.09 9.06 14.27
C LYS A 194 -5.79 8.21 15.31
N GLY A 195 -6.57 8.81 16.22
CA GLY A 195 -7.17 8.11 17.35
C GLY A 195 -6.15 7.53 18.34
N GLU A 196 -4.90 8.00 18.30
CA GLU A 196 -3.87 7.65 19.27
C GLU A 196 -4.01 8.52 20.52
N SER A 197 -3.54 8.02 21.66
CA SER A 197 -3.46 8.85 22.87
C SER A 197 -2.57 10.05 22.62
N CYS A 198 -2.96 11.21 23.14
CA CYS A 198 -2.09 12.36 23.25
C CYS A 198 -0.72 11.93 23.77
N CYS A 199 0.33 12.47 23.15
CA CYS A 199 1.71 12.42 23.65
C CYS A 199 1.75 12.44 25.19
#